data_AF-A0A502ENX7-F1
#
_entry.id   AF-A0A502ENX7-F1
#
_cell.length_a   1.000
_cell.length_b   1.000
_cell.length_c   1.000
_cell.angle_alpha   90.00
_cell.angle_beta   90.00
_cell.angle_gamma   90.00
#
_symmetry.space_group_name_H-M   'P 1'
#
loop_
_entity.id
_entity.type
_entity.pdbx_description
1 polymer ?
#
loop_
_entity_poly.entity_id
_entity_poly.type
_entity_poly.pdbx_seq_one_letter_code
_entity_poly.pdbx_strand_id
1 'polypeptide(L)'
;MKEDECLLIVKKMPGIHDGRFGYEGVNLVTKEKCNCKSPISDLWWSIYKEHIELGDTIIKKKGELIFSIHKKDTVLSFNFECEGKVYK
;
A
#
# COMPACT_ATOMS: atom_id res chain seq x y z
N MET A 1 -4.08 -10.09 -4.82
CA MET A 1 -4.43 -9.72 -3.43
C MET A 1 -3.68 -10.51 -2.36
N LYS A 2 -3.84 -11.84 -2.24
CA LYS A 2 -3.02 -12.61 -1.27
C LYS A 2 -1.57 -12.73 -1.74
N GLU A 3 -1.33 -12.93 -3.03
CA GLU A 3 0.03 -13.06 -3.55
C GLU A 3 0.80 -11.73 -3.63
N ASP A 4 0.10 -10.61 -3.49
CA ASP A 4 0.71 -9.29 -3.55
C ASP A 4 1.49 -8.97 -2.27
N GLU A 5 2.63 -8.34 -2.47
CA GLU A 5 3.50 -7.84 -1.43
C GLU A 5 3.93 -6.40 -1.75
N CYS A 6 3.91 -5.55 -0.73
CA CYS A 6 4.44 -4.19 -0.77
C CYS A 6 4.92 -3.84 0.64
N LEU A 7 6.23 -3.60 0.78
CA LEU A 7 6.88 -3.24 2.04
C LEU A 7 7.75 -2.02 1.78
N LEU A 8 7.15 -0.82 1.82
CA LEU A 8 7.76 0.38 1.25
C LEU A 8 7.64 1.59 2.19
N ILE A 9 8.75 2.29 2.39
CA ILE A 9 8.74 3.65 2.95
C ILE A 9 8.57 4.63 1.78
N VAL A 10 7.54 5.46 1.83
CA VAL A 10 7.20 6.39 0.75
C VAL A 10 8.25 7.48 0.63
N LYS A 11 8.86 7.59 -0.56
CA LYS A 11 9.80 8.68 -0.91
C LYS A 11 9.29 9.57 -2.03
N LYS A 12 8.33 9.08 -2.82
CA LYS A 12 7.73 9.82 -3.93
C LYS A 12 6.28 9.40 -4.11
N MET A 13 5.41 10.40 -4.19
CA MET A 13 3.99 10.23 -4.44
C MET A 13 3.74 10.03 -5.96
N PRO A 14 2.71 9.26 -6.34
CA PRO A 14 2.27 9.19 -7.73
C PRO A 14 1.78 10.57 -8.21
N GLY A 15 1.75 10.75 -9.54
CA GLY A 15 1.24 12.00 -10.12
C GLY A 15 -0.24 12.20 -9.84
N ILE A 16 -0.70 13.46 -9.81
CA ILE A 16 -2.10 13.82 -9.50
C ILE A 16 -3.11 13.15 -10.47
N HIS A 17 -2.69 12.88 -11.70
CA HIS A 17 -3.50 12.22 -12.73
C HIS A 17 -3.33 10.70 -12.80
N ASP A 18 -2.52 10.12 -11.90
CA ASP A 18 -2.34 8.68 -11.85
C ASP A 18 -3.54 8.04 -11.13
N GLY A 19 -4.33 7.27 -11.86
CA GLY A 19 -5.46 6.53 -11.31
C GLY A 19 -5.04 5.26 -10.55
N ARG A 20 -3.78 4.84 -10.68
CA ARG A 20 -3.25 3.62 -10.07
C ARG A 20 -2.41 3.91 -8.84
N PHE A 21 -2.24 2.87 -8.01
CA PHE A 21 -1.32 2.91 -6.89
C PHE A 21 0.12 2.86 -7.43
N GLY A 22 0.78 4.02 -7.48
CA GLY A 22 2.10 4.20 -8.11
C GLY A 22 3.17 4.74 -7.17
N TYR A 23 3.12 4.40 -5.88
CA TYR A 23 4.08 4.92 -4.89
C TYR A 23 5.48 4.32 -5.09
N GLU A 24 6.49 5.19 -5.05
CA GLU A 24 7.90 4.81 -5.12
C GLU A 24 8.60 5.15 -3.80
N GLY A 25 9.59 4.35 -3.44
CA GLY A 25 10.15 4.38 -2.11
C GLY A 25 11.33 3.45 -1.92
N VAL A 26 11.55 3.07 -0.66
CA VAL A 26 12.62 2.18 -0.25
C VAL A 26 12.02 0.97 0.43
N ASN A 27 12.45 -0.23 0.05
CA ASN A 27 11.99 -1.46 0.66
C ASN A 27 12.45 -1.53 2.12
N LEU A 28 11.54 -1.88 3.03
CA LEU A 28 11.84 -1.95 4.47
C LEU A 28 12.92 -2.98 4.81
N VAL A 29 12.97 -4.09 4.07
CA VAL A 29 13.84 -5.23 4.31
C VAL A 29 15.14 -5.07 3.55
N THR A 30 15.08 -4.90 2.23
CA THR A 30 16.29 -4.87 1.38
C THR A 30 17.00 -3.53 1.39
N LYS A 31 16.32 -2.45 1.81
CA LYS A 31 16.79 -1.06 1.73
C LYS A 31 17.05 -0.54 0.31
N GLU A 32 16.62 -1.28 -0.70
CA GLU A 32 16.74 -0.88 -2.10
C GLU A 32 15.53 -0.05 -2.55
N LYS A 33 15.72 0.72 -3.63
CA LYS A 33 14.61 1.44 -4.27
C LYS A 33 13.60 0.44 -4.80
N CYS A 34 12.33 0.62 -4.47
CA CYS A 34 11.24 -0.19 -4.99
C CYS A 34 10.01 0.67 -5.29
N ASN A 35 9.07 0.09 -6.03
CA ASN A 35 7.73 0.62 -6.19
C ASN A 35 6.72 -0.43 -5.76
N CYS A 36 5.56 0.03 -5.31
CA CYS A 36 4.44 -0.87 -5.05
C CYS A 36 3.51 -0.80 -6.24
N LYS A 37 3.59 -1.84 -7.08
CA LYS A 37 2.70 -2.06 -8.22
C LYS A 37 2.22 -3.50 -8.17
N SER A 38 0.92 -3.68 -8.21
CA SER A 38 0.21 -4.94 -8.29
C SER A 38 -0.65 -4.94 -9.54
N PRO A 39 -0.50 -5.94 -10.43
CA PRO A 39 -1.33 -6.04 -11.63
C PRO A 39 -2.83 -6.20 -11.32
N ILE A 40 -3.17 -6.61 -10.10
CA ILE A 40 -4.55 -6.94 -9.69
C ILE A 40 -5.07 -5.94 -8.63
N SER A 41 -4.23 -5.51 -7.69
CA SER A 41 -4.67 -4.77 -6.51
C SER A 41 -4.42 -3.26 -6.56
N ASP A 42 -3.72 -2.74 -7.58
CA ASP A 42 -3.39 -1.31 -7.68
C ASP A 42 -4.62 -0.39 -7.61
N LEU A 43 -5.73 -0.82 -8.22
CA LEU A 43 -6.96 -0.02 -8.20
C LEU A 43 -7.63 -0.04 -6.81
N TRP A 44 -7.50 -1.15 -6.08
CA TRP A 44 -8.06 -1.24 -4.73
C TRP A 44 -7.20 -0.47 -3.73
N TRP A 45 -5.86 -0.50 -3.85
CA TRP A 45 -5.00 0.30 -2.98
C TRP A 45 -5.13 1.81 -3.22
N SER A 46 -5.46 2.24 -4.45
CA SER A 46 -5.57 3.67 -4.78
C SER A 46 -6.71 4.38 -4.05
N ILE A 47 -7.69 3.66 -3.49
CA ILE A 47 -8.74 4.27 -2.66
C ILE A 47 -8.17 4.85 -1.36
N TYR A 48 -7.06 4.33 -0.86
CA TYR A 48 -6.42 4.79 0.38
C TYR A 48 -5.39 5.90 0.17
N LYS A 49 -5.27 6.43 -1.06
CA LYS A 49 -4.24 7.43 -1.41
C LYS A 49 -4.27 8.68 -0.53
N GLU A 50 -5.46 9.07 -0.07
CA GLU A 50 -5.66 10.25 0.79
C GLU A 50 -5.10 10.07 2.21
N HIS A 51 -4.79 8.85 2.61
CA HIS A 51 -4.21 8.54 3.91
C HIS A 51 -2.67 8.42 3.87
N ILE A 52 -2.04 8.57 2.70
CA ILE A 52 -0.61 8.28 2.51
C ILE A 52 0.16 9.57 2.28
N GLU A 53 1.18 9.79 3.10
CA GLU A 53 2.08 10.95 3.00
C GLU A 53 3.54 10.50 2.81
N LEU A 54 4.41 11.46 2.48
CA LEU A 54 5.85 11.20 2.39
C LEU A 54 6.40 10.76 3.75
N GLY A 55 7.18 9.68 3.76
CA GLY A 55 7.75 9.12 4.98
C GLY A 55 6.89 8.05 5.66
N ASP A 56 5.61 7.93 5.30
CA ASP A 56 4.76 6.83 5.77
C ASP A 56 5.27 5.49 5.23
N THR A 57 4.91 4.42 5.95
CA THR A 57 5.26 3.06 5.55
C THR A 57 4.02 2.31 5.11
N ILE A 58 4.02 1.84 3.86
CA ILE A 58 2.99 0.98 3.30
C ILE A 58 3.40 -0.48 3.53
N ILE A 59 2.49 -1.25 4.14
CA ILE A 59 2.68 -2.67 4.44
C ILE A 59 1.52 -3.47 3.87
N LYS A 60 1.85 -4.37 2.95
CA LYS A 60 1.03 -5.46 2.47
C LYS A 60 1.91 -6.69 2.39
N LYS A 61 1.65 -7.68 3.23
CA LYS A 61 2.43 -8.93 3.24
C LYS A 61 1.80 -9.97 2.32
N LYS A 62 2.64 -10.79 1.70
CA LYS A 62 2.18 -11.97 0.97
C LYS A 62 1.43 -12.92 1.91
N GLY A 63 0.31 -13.44 1.45
CA GLY A 63 -0.62 -14.32 2.18
C GLY A 63 -1.74 -13.58 2.92
N GLU A 64 -1.55 -12.31 3.27
CA GLU A 64 -2.52 -11.54 4.07
C GLU A 64 -3.54 -10.79 3.20
N LEU A 65 -4.74 -10.55 3.75
CA LEU A 65 -5.78 -9.71 3.15
C LEU A 65 -5.87 -8.32 3.80
N ILE A 66 -4.87 -7.96 4.60
CA ILE A 66 -4.78 -6.69 5.30
C ILE A 66 -3.80 -5.79 4.55
N PHE A 67 -4.20 -4.54 4.33
CA PHE A 67 -3.35 -3.46 3.84
C PHE A 67 -3.19 -2.43 4.96
N SER A 68 -1.97 -2.08 5.30
CA SER A 68 -1.70 -1.16 6.41
C SER A 68 -0.82 0.01 6.00
N ILE A 69 -1.14 1.17 6.56
CA ILE A 69 -0.34 2.40 6.46
C ILE A 69 0.12 2.75 7.87
N HIS A 70 1.43 2.66 8.07
CA HIS A 70 2.08 3.00 9.33
C HIS A 70 2.55 4.44 9.24
N LYS A 71 1.87 5.30 9.99
CA LYS A 71 2.28 6.68 10.25
C LYS A 71 3.18 6.72 11.47
N LYS A 72 3.76 7.89 11.75
CA LYS A 72 4.65 8.10 12.90
C LYS A 72 4.03 7.65 14.23
N ASP A 73 2.76 8.03 14.47
CA ASP A 73 2.09 7.85 15.75
C ASP A 73 0.85 6.94 15.66
N THR A 74 0.51 6.43 14.48
CA THR A 74 -0.73 5.67 14.26
C THR A 74 -0.58 4.64 13.15
N VAL A 75 -1.28 3.51 13.28
CA VAL A 75 -1.38 2.49 12.24
C VAL A 75 -2.82 2.44 11.74
N LEU A 76 -2.99 2.64 10.44
CA LEU A 76 -4.27 2.44 9.75
C LEU A 76 -4.23 1.06 9.10
N SER A 77 -5.18 0.19 9.44
CA SER A 77 -5.27 -1.16 8.87
C SER A 77 -6.62 -1.37 8.21
N PHE A 78 -6.60 -1.74 6.94
CA PHE A 78 -7.77 -1.93 6.10
C PHE A 78 -7.85 -3.40 5.70
N ASN A 79 -8.93 -4.05 6.09
CA ASN A 79 -9.23 -5.41 5.65
C ASN A 79 -9.75 -5.37 4.21
N PHE A 80 -9.53 -6.45 3.46
CA PHE A 80 -10.16 -6.57 2.16
C PHE A 80 -11.69 -6.66 2.29
N GLU A 81 -12.40 -5.83 1.54
CA GLU A 81 -13.85 -5.82 1.49
C GLU A 81 -14.33 -6.08 0.06
N CYS A 82 -15.31 -6.97 -0.08
CA CYS A 82 -16.01 -7.24 -1.32
C CYS A 82 -17.49 -7.45 -1.05
N GLU A 83 -18.36 -6.73 -1.76
CA GLU A 83 -19.82 -6.82 -1.62
C GLU A 83 -20.33 -6.65 -0.17
N GLY A 84 -19.71 -5.75 0.60
CA GLY A 84 -20.06 -5.50 2.01
C GLY A 84 -19.59 -6.60 2.98
N LYS A 85 -18.86 -7.61 2.50
CA LYS A 85 -18.23 -8.64 3.33
C LYS A 85 -16.76 -8.30 3.55
N VAL A 86 -16.37 -8.26 4.82
CA VAL A 86 -14.99 -8.03 5.24
C VAL A 86 -14.29 -9.38 5.43
N TYR A 87 -13.15 -9.55 4.77
CA TYR A 87 -12.32 -10.74 4.82
C TYR A 87 -11.08 -10.48 5.68
N LYS A 88 -10.76 -11.40 6.59
CA LYS A 88 -9.62 -11.34 7.51
C LYS A 88 -8.68 -12.51 7.26
#